data_AF-A0A1V4S2R8-F1
#
_entry.id   AF-A0A1V4S2R8-F1
#
_cell.length_a   1.000
_cell.length_b   1.000
_cell.length_c   1.000
_cell.angle_alpha   90.00
_cell.angle_beta   90.00
_cell.angle_gamma   90.00
#
_symmetry.space_group_name_H-M   'P 1'
#
loop_
_entity.id
_entity.type
_entity.pdbx_description
1 polymer ?
#
loop_
_entity_poly.entity_id
_entity_poly.type
_entity_poly.pdbx_seq_one_letter_code
_entity_poly.pdbx_strand_id
1 'polypeptide(L)'
;NDPEFKDYSGTGRCYAGRAKIYYILGRYDKAMADSKKALTSGSAEGHGYNVAEVHRYLGKIYFKTGKREEAEKEFKQAIKLYAGKTGSKIKRLAISGYTGRGLCYLDLKEYDRAISDFEKIIELNTPYKQGKSRGYAEAQKNLGLVYWKMGKIEKGNEYFENAIKLFEKEGKKYSAKELRETLKTGDISGLLT
;
A
#
# COMPACT_ATOMS: atom_id res chain seq x y z
N ASN A 1 19.45 -35.15 27.50
CA ASN A 1 18.08 -34.78 27.08
C ASN A 1 17.86 -33.32 27.40
N ASP A 2 18.41 -32.45 26.55
CA ASP A 2 18.20 -31.01 26.64
C ASP A 2 17.19 -30.65 25.54
N PRO A 3 16.09 -29.92 25.82
CA PRO A 3 15.10 -29.61 24.79
C PRO A 3 15.74 -28.70 23.75
N GLU A 4 15.77 -29.15 22.49
CA GLU A 4 16.17 -28.36 21.34
C GLU A 4 15.56 -26.95 21.42
N PHE A 5 16.41 -25.96 21.63
CA PHE A 5 16.09 -24.56 21.42
C PHE A 5 15.91 -24.36 19.90
N LYS A 6 14.76 -24.76 19.36
CA LYS A 6 14.41 -24.49 17.96
C LYS A 6 14.20 -23.00 17.83
N ASP A 7 15.20 -22.30 17.30
CA ASP A 7 15.11 -20.90 16.88
C ASP A 7 14.16 -20.78 15.67
N TYR A 8 12.86 -20.84 15.95
CA TYR A 8 11.80 -20.60 14.96
C TYR A 8 11.75 -19.12 14.53
N SER A 9 12.38 -18.21 15.29
CA SER A 9 12.36 -16.77 15.04
C SER A 9 13.14 -16.39 13.78
N GLY A 10 14.24 -17.11 13.50
CA GLY A 10 14.99 -17.01 12.25
C GLY A 10 14.20 -17.53 11.04
N THR A 11 13.46 -18.63 11.21
CA THR A 11 12.72 -19.27 10.11
C THR A 11 11.59 -18.39 9.56
N GLY A 12 10.79 -17.77 10.45
CA GLY A 12 9.69 -16.89 10.04
C GLY A 12 10.17 -15.65 9.28
N ARG A 13 11.30 -15.07 9.69
CA ARG A 13 11.93 -13.93 9.01
C ARG A 13 12.46 -14.30 7.63
N CYS A 14 13.10 -15.46 7.50
CA CYS A 14 13.57 -15.97 6.21
C CYS A 14 12.41 -16.18 5.24
N TYR A 15 11.30 -16.78 5.70
CA TYR A 15 10.10 -16.92 4.87
C TYR A 15 9.52 -15.55 4.47
N ALA A 16 9.43 -14.58 5.38
CA ALA A 16 8.95 -13.23 5.05
C ALA A 16 9.86 -12.54 4.01
N GLY A 17 11.18 -12.67 4.16
CA GLY A 17 12.15 -12.13 3.21
C GLY A 17 12.03 -12.78 1.83
N ARG A 18 11.91 -14.11 1.78
CA ARG A 18 11.76 -14.85 0.53
C ARG A 18 10.41 -14.59 -0.15
N ALA A 19 9.33 -14.46 0.61
CA ALA A 19 8.02 -14.06 0.11
C ALA A 19 8.07 -12.71 -0.60
N LYS A 20 8.77 -11.72 -0.02
CA LYS A 20 9.00 -10.43 -0.65
C LYS A 20 9.76 -10.56 -1.98
N ILE A 21 10.83 -11.36 -2.01
CA ILE A 21 11.61 -11.58 -3.24
C ILE A 21 10.73 -12.25 -4.31
N TYR A 22 9.98 -13.30 -3.95
CA TYR A 22 9.07 -13.95 -4.89
C TYR A 22 7.98 -13.02 -5.40
N TYR A 23 7.44 -12.13 -4.54
CA TYR A 23 6.50 -11.10 -4.98
C TYR A 23 7.12 -10.16 -6.02
N ILE A 24 8.36 -9.69 -5.79
CA ILE A 24 9.07 -8.82 -6.73
C ILE A 24 9.32 -9.54 -8.06
N LEU A 25 9.59 -10.85 -8.01
CA LEU A 25 9.77 -11.70 -9.20
C LEU A 25 8.45 -12.15 -9.86
N GLY A 26 7.29 -11.67 -9.39
CA GLY A 26 5.98 -12.07 -9.92
C GLY A 26 5.56 -13.51 -9.61
N ARG A 27 6.31 -14.23 -8.76
CA ARG A 27 6.04 -15.62 -8.36
C ARG A 27 5.03 -15.67 -7.22
N TYR A 28 3.79 -15.25 -7.49
CA TYR A 28 2.77 -14.99 -6.47
C TYR A 28 2.39 -16.23 -5.64
N ASP A 29 2.32 -17.42 -6.24
CA ASP A 29 2.01 -18.64 -5.48
C ASP A 29 3.08 -18.97 -4.44
N LYS A 30 4.35 -18.86 -4.83
CA LYS A 30 5.49 -19.06 -3.92
C LYS A 30 5.54 -17.97 -2.86
N ALA A 31 5.27 -16.73 -3.24
CA ALA A 31 5.19 -15.61 -2.31
C ALA A 31 4.09 -15.84 -1.26
N MET A 32 2.91 -16.29 -1.69
CA MET A 32 1.79 -16.59 -0.80
C MET A 32 2.10 -17.75 0.15
N ALA A 33 2.68 -18.84 -0.36
CA ALA A 33 3.07 -19.99 0.45
C ALA A 33 4.07 -19.60 1.54
N ASP A 34 5.10 -18.84 1.19
CA ASP A 34 6.10 -18.37 2.15
C ASP A 34 5.54 -17.35 3.14
N SER A 35 4.68 -16.44 2.70
CA SER A 35 3.99 -15.52 3.61
C SER A 35 3.15 -16.28 4.64
N LYS A 36 2.41 -17.33 4.23
CA LYS A 36 1.64 -18.17 5.16
C LYS A 36 2.54 -18.91 6.15
N LYS A 37 3.66 -19.47 5.67
CA LYS A 37 4.67 -20.11 6.54
C LYS A 37 5.22 -19.10 7.56
N ALA A 38 5.55 -17.88 7.12
CA ALA A 38 6.04 -16.83 8.00
C ALA A 38 5.06 -16.50 9.14
N LEU A 39 3.75 -16.52 8.88
CA LEU A 39 2.71 -16.31 9.92
C LEU A 39 2.61 -17.49 10.90
N THR A 40 2.78 -18.72 10.42
CA THR A 40 2.68 -19.93 11.26
C THR A 40 3.95 -20.25 12.04
N SER A 41 5.13 -19.74 11.63
CA SER A 41 6.43 -20.04 12.25
C SER A 41 6.71 -19.32 13.59
N GLY A 42 5.70 -19.12 14.44
CA GLY A 42 5.91 -18.80 15.86
C GLY A 42 6.49 -17.41 16.20
N SER A 43 6.28 -16.38 15.38
CA SER A 43 6.67 -14.98 15.70
C SER A 43 5.76 -14.33 16.78
N ALA A 44 5.35 -15.08 17.81
CA ALA A 44 4.44 -14.61 18.84
C ALA A 44 5.07 -13.55 19.77
N GLU A 45 6.38 -13.56 19.97
CA GLU A 45 7.00 -12.67 20.97
C GLU A 45 8.15 -11.87 20.35
N GLY A 46 7.93 -10.57 20.13
CA GLY A 46 9.00 -9.58 19.92
C GLY A 46 9.05 -8.82 18.59
N HIS A 47 8.36 -9.26 17.52
CA HIS A 47 8.54 -8.65 16.19
C HIS A 47 7.25 -8.37 15.41
N GLY A 48 6.28 -7.71 16.04
CA GLY A 48 5.02 -7.33 15.37
C GLY A 48 5.17 -6.50 14.07
N TYR A 49 6.36 -5.97 13.76
CA TYR A 49 6.64 -5.33 12.46
C TYR A 49 6.81 -6.34 11.31
N ASN A 50 7.38 -7.53 11.57
CA ASN A 50 7.52 -8.58 10.56
C ASN A 50 6.16 -9.14 10.19
N VAL A 51 5.31 -9.41 11.18
CA VAL A 51 3.95 -9.93 10.97
C VAL A 51 3.11 -8.93 10.16
N ALA A 52 3.15 -7.65 10.50
CA ALA A 52 2.45 -6.61 9.74
C ALA A 52 2.97 -6.49 8.30
N GLU A 53 4.28 -6.61 8.09
CA GLU A 53 4.87 -6.61 6.74
C GLU A 53 4.44 -7.83 5.92
N VAL A 54 4.32 -9.01 6.54
CA VAL A 54 3.81 -10.23 5.88
C VAL A 54 2.36 -10.07 5.46
N HIS A 55 1.47 -9.60 6.34
CA HIS A 55 0.08 -9.28 5.99
C HIS A 55 0.01 -8.26 4.84
N ARG A 56 0.84 -7.22 4.87
CA ARG A 56 0.89 -6.24 3.77
C ARG A 56 1.32 -6.86 2.45
N TYR A 57 2.27 -7.80 2.43
CA TYR A 57 2.63 -8.51 1.20
C TYR A 57 1.53 -9.47 0.74
N LEU A 58 0.86 -10.19 1.64
CA LEU A 58 -0.32 -10.99 1.30
C LEU A 58 -1.40 -10.12 0.66
N GLY A 59 -1.68 -8.95 1.22
CA GLY A 59 -2.60 -7.99 0.63
C GLY A 59 -2.21 -7.60 -0.79
N LYS A 60 -0.93 -7.31 -1.04
CA LYS A 60 -0.43 -7.02 -2.40
C LYS A 60 -0.54 -8.21 -3.34
N ILE A 61 -0.28 -9.43 -2.87
CA ILE A 61 -0.39 -10.66 -3.65
C ILE A 61 -1.84 -10.91 -4.05
N TYR A 62 -2.77 -10.83 -3.09
CA TYR A 62 -4.20 -10.97 -3.36
C TYR A 62 -4.70 -9.90 -4.31
N PHE A 63 -4.28 -8.65 -4.14
CA PHE A 63 -4.63 -7.55 -5.04
C PHE A 63 -4.19 -7.85 -6.49
N LYS A 64 -2.93 -8.27 -6.68
CA LYS A 64 -2.38 -8.60 -8.02
C LYS A 64 -2.96 -9.88 -8.62
N THR A 65 -3.56 -10.75 -7.81
CA THR A 65 -4.28 -11.95 -8.26
C THR A 65 -5.79 -11.74 -8.37
N GLY A 66 -6.28 -10.50 -8.28
CA GLY A 66 -7.68 -10.14 -8.46
C GLY A 66 -8.59 -10.37 -7.25
N LYS A 67 -8.05 -10.87 -6.14
CA LYS A 67 -8.78 -11.21 -4.91
C LYS A 67 -8.89 -10.00 -3.98
N ARG A 68 -9.86 -9.12 -4.23
CA ARG A 68 -9.89 -7.77 -3.62
C ARG A 68 -10.34 -7.80 -2.16
N GLU A 69 -11.28 -8.66 -1.83
CA GLU A 69 -11.82 -8.85 -0.49
C GLU A 69 -10.76 -9.46 0.44
N GLU A 70 -10.00 -10.45 -0.03
CA GLU A 70 -8.87 -11.00 0.72
C GLU A 70 -7.74 -9.96 0.86
N ALA A 71 -7.48 -9.18 -0.19
CA ALA A 71 -6.50 -8.11 -0.12
C ALA A 71 -6.87 -7.06 0.95
N GLU A 72 -8.13 -6.65 1.00
CA GLU A 72 -8.68 -5.72 1.99
C GLU A 72 -8.45 -6.22 3.41
N LYS A 73 -8.79 -7.49 3.68
CA LYS A 73 -8.62 -8.12 4.99
C LYS A 73 -7.16 -8.11 5.45
N GLU A 74 -6.25 -8.48 4.56
CA GLU A 74 -4.82 -8.52 4.85
C GLU A 74 -4.23 -7.12 5.07
N PHE A 75 -4.61 -6.12 4.26
CA PHE A 75 -4.19 -4.74 4.49
C PHE A 75 -4.75 -4.18 5.80
N LYS A 76 -6.02 -4.48 6.14
CA LYS A 76 -6.64 -4.10 7.41
C LYS A 76 -5.88 -4.67 8.60
N GLN A 77 -5.47 -5.94 8.53
CA GLN A 77 -4.68 -6.57 9.58
C GLN A 77 -3.28 -5.91 9.71
N ALA A 78 -2.62 -5.60 8.59
CA ALA A 78 -1.35 -4.87 8.61
C ALA A 78 -1.48 -3.49 9.26
N ILE A 79 -2.50 -2.71 8.88
CA ILE A 79 -2.79 -1.38 9.46
C ILE A 79 -3.03 -1.48 10.96
N LYS A 80 -3.85 -2.44 11.42
CA LYS A 80 -4.11 -2.67 12.85
C LYS A 80 -2.82 -2.93 13.62
N LEU A 81 -1.91 -3.70 13.05
CA LEU A 81 -0.61 -4.00 13.68
C LEU A 81 0.36 -2.81 13.67
N TYR A 82 0.13 -1.79 12.84
CA TYR A 82 0.88 -0.51 12.88
C TYR A 82 0.26 0.52 13.82
N ALA A 83 -0.99 0.35 14.26
CA ALA A 83 -1.68 1.28 15.14
C ALA A 83 -0.94 1.44 16.49
N GLY A 84 -0.83 2.68 16.97
CA GLY A 84 -0.13 3.02 18.22
C GLY A 84 1.40 2.94 18.17
N LYS A 85 2.00 2.54 17.04
CA LYS A 85 3.45 2.47 16.88
C LYS A 85 4.00 3.74 16.23
N THR A 86 5.15 4.19 16.71
CA THR A 86 5.81 5.41 16.23
C THR A 86 7.05 5.08 15.38
N GLY A 87 7.54 6.07 14.65
CA GLY A 87 8.76 5.94 13.85
C GLY A 87 8.52 6.02 12.34
N SER A 88 9.53 6.53 11.62
CA SER A 88 9.45 6.81 10.18
C SER A 88 9.24 5.56 9.33
N LYS A 89 9.79 4.41 9.76
CA LYS A 89 9.58 3.11 9.11
C LYS A 89 8.13 2.65 9.25
N ILE A 90 7.56 2.72 10.46
CA ILE A 90 6.16 2.35 10.72
C ILE A 90 5.21 3.22 9.92
N LYS A 91 5.42 4.55 9.93
CA LYS A 91 4.63 5.48 9.12
C LYS A 91 4.64 5.11 7.63
N ARG A 92 5.83 4.79 7.07
CA ARG A 92 5.96 4.34 5.68
C ARG A 92 5.18 3.05 5.39
N LEU A 93 5.23 2.09 6.30
CA LEU A 93 4.54 0.82 6.14
C LEU A 93 3.01 1.00 6.26
N ALA A 94 2.55 1.84 7.19
CA ALA A 94 1.15 2.22 7.32
C ALA A 94 0.63 2.89 6.05
N ILE A 95 1.38 3.85 5.48
CA ILE A 95 1.04 4.49 4.19
C ILE A 95 0.83 3.44 3.10
N SER A 96 1.75 2.47 2.96
CA SER A 96 1.58 1.39 1.97
C SER A 96 0.37 0.50 2.24
N GLY A 97 -0.02 0.30 3.50
CA GLY A 97 -1.23 -0.45 3.87
C GLY A 97 -2.49 0.31 3.46
N TYR A 98 -2.59 1.60 3.81
CA TYR A 98 -3.70 2.47 3.41
C TYR A 98 -3.79 2.59 1.89
N THR A 99 -2.67 2.73 1.18
CA THR A 99 -2.69 2.76 -0.30
C THR A 99 -3.29 1.47 -0.87
N GLY A 100 -2.84 0.31 -0.39
CA GLY A 100 -3.32 -0.97 -0.88
C GLY A 100 -4.81 -1.18 -0.62
N ARG A 101 -5.26 -0.86 0.60
CA ARG A 101 -6.67 -0.99 0.97
C ARG A 101 -7.58 0.01 0.26
N GLY A 102 -7.12 1.27 0.11
CA GLY A 102 -7.83 2.29 -0.67
C GLY A 102 -8.01 1.89 -2.13
N LEU A 103 -7.00 1.26 -2.75
CA LEU A 103 -7.13 0.71 -4.11
C LEU A 103 -8.09 -0.50 -4.17
N CYS A 104 -8.15 -1.33 -3.12
CA CYS A 104 -9.16 -2.39 -3.04
C CYS A 104 -10.57 -1.78 -3.04
N TYR A 105 -10.80 -0.78 -2.18
CA TYR A 105 -12.09 -0.08 -2.12
C TYR A 105 -12.45 0.62 -3.43
N LEU A 106 -11.49 1.27 -4.09
CA LEU A 106 -11.72 1.91 -5.39
C LEU A 106 -12.27 0.92 -6.42
N ASP A 107 -11.66 -0.26 -6.53
CA ASP A 107 -12.07 -1.26 -7.52
C ASP A 107 -13.33 -2.03 -7.11
N LEU A 108 -13.60 -2.12 -5.79
CA LEU A 108 -14.88 -2.56 -5.24
C LEU A 108 -15.98 -1.48 -5.32
N LYS A 109 -15.66 -0.28 -5.85
CA LYS A 109 -16.54 0.90 -5.93
C LYS A 109 -17.02 1.43 -4.57
N GLU A 110 -16.31 1.12 -3.50
CA GLU A 110 -16.53 1.63 -2.15
C GLU A 110 -15.84 2.99 -1.97
N TYR A 111 -16.30 3.99 -2.73
CA TYR A 111 -15.58 5.26 -2.89
C TYR A 111 -15.33 6.03 -1.59
N ASP A 112 -16.29 6.07 -0.67
CA ASP A 112 -16.13 6.79 0.61
C ASP A 112 -15.02 6.18 1.48
N ARG A 113 -14.91 4.84 1.48
CA ARG A 113 -13.84 4.14 2.20
C ARG A 113 -12.48 4.35 1.51
N ALA A 114 -12.45 4.39 0.17
CA ALA A 114 -11.25 4.72 -0.57
C ALA A 114 -10.75 6.15 -0.27
N ILE A 115 -11.66 7.13 -0.25
CA ILE A 115 -11.36 8.53 0.12
C ILE A 115 -10.76 8.59 1.51
N SER A 116 -11.41 7.97 2.50
CA SER A 116 -10.94 7.96 3.89
C SER A 116 -9.51 7.41 4.02
N ASP A 117 -9.20 6.32 3.30
CA ASP A 117 -7.86 5.73 3.32
C ASP A 117 -6.80 6.64 2.67
N PHE A 118 -7.12 7.30 1.55
CA PHE A 118 -6.18 8.21 0.90
C PHE A 118 -6.00 9.53 1.69
N GLU A 119 -7.05 10.05 2.32
CA GLU A 119 -6.96 11.18 3.25
C GLU A 119 -6.09 10.85 4.47
N LYS A 120 -6.15 9.62 4.98
CA LYS A 120 -5.27 9.18 6.07
C LYS A 120 -3.79 9.22 5.67
N ILE A 121 -3.46 8.95 4.41
CA ILE A 121 -2.08 9.08 3.89
C ILE A 121 -1.63 10.55 3.87
N ILE A 122 -2.53 11.46 3.49
CA ILE A 122 -2.27 12.91 3.52
C ILE A 122 -1.99 13.35 4.96
N GLU A 123 -2.86 12.98 5.91
CA GLU A 123 -2.69 13.28 7.35
C GLU A 123 -1.34 12.77 7.88
N LEU A 124 -0.97 11.52 7.55
CA LEU A 124 0.30 10.93 7.98
C LEU A 124 1.52 11.69 7.45
N ASN A 125 1.38 12.42 6.34
CA ASN A 125 2.44 13.19 5.71
C ASN A 125 2.35 14.70 6.01
N THR A 126 1.39 15.14 6.83
CA THR A 126 1.26 16.54 7.26
C THR A 126 2.16 16.83 8.47
N PRO A 127 2.92 17.95 8.48
CA PRO A 127 3.10 18.89 7.38
C PRO A 127 3.94 18.29 6.24
N TYR A 128 3.57 18.60 4.99
CA TYR A 128 4.30 18.14 3.81
C TYR A 128 5.74 18.67 3.83
N LYS A 129 6.70 17.74 3.88
CA LYS A 129 8.13 18.00 3.77
C LYS A 129 8.68 17.31 2.54
N GLN A 130 9.22 18.08 1.60
CA GLN A 130 9.84 17.57 0.38
C GLN A 130 10.90 16.51 0.73
N GLY A 131 10.93 15.41 -0.03
CA GLY A 131 11.82 14.26 0.22
C GLY A 131 11.46 13.37 1.43
N LYS A 132 10.53 13.79 2.29
CA LYS A 132 10.06 13.00 3.45
C LYS A 132 8.60 12.53 3.33
N SER A 133 7.81 13.14 2.44
CA SER A 133 6.36 12.92 2.31
C SER A 133 6.03 11.74 1.39
N ARG A 134 6.35 10.52 1.83
CA ARG A 134 6.18 9.32 1.01
C ARG A 134 4.71 9.04 0.73
N GLY A 135 4.36 8.84 -0.54
CA GLY A 135 2.99 8.51 -0.95
C GLY A 135 2.01 9.68 -0.90
N TYR A 136 2.45 10.90 -0.57
CA TYR A 136 1.57 12.07 -0.52
C TYR A 136 1.04 12.45 -1.91
N ALA A 137 1.93 12.58 -2.90
CA ALA A 137 1.54 12.84 -4.29
C ALA A 137 0.68 11.69 -4.87
N GLU A 138 0.98 10.45 -4.49
CA GLU A 138 0.21 9.27 -4.91
C GLU A 138 -1.19 9.25 -4.31
N ALA A 139 -1.35 9.66 -3.05
CA ALA A 139 -2.66 9.77 -2.41
C ALA A 139 -3.53 10.85 -3.09
N GLN A 140 -2.93 12.00 -3.46
CA GLN A 140 -3.60 13.03 -4.25
C GLN A 140 -4.04 12.48 -5.60
N LYS A 141 -3.17 11.77 -6.31
CA LYS A 141 -3.53 11.08 -7.56
C LYS A 141 -4.72 10.14 -7.36
N ASN A 142 -4.66 9.28 -6.35
CA ASN A 142 -5.69 8.27 -6.14
C ASN A 142 -7.03 8.86 -5.69
N LEU A 143 -7.03 9.99 -4.95
CA LEU A 143 -8.25 10.77 -4.70
C LEU A 143 -8.83 11.29 -6.02
N GLY A 144 -7.98 11.80 -6.92
CA GLY A 144 -8.39 12.20 -8.27
C GLY A 144 -9.10 11.08 -9.01
N LEU A 145 -8.54 9.86 -8.98
CA LEU A 145 -9.14 8.67 -9.58
C LEU A 145 -10.50 8.30 -8.95
N VAL A 146 -10.60 8.35 -7.62
CA VAL A 146 -11.87 8.07 -6.93
C VAL A 146 -12.95 9.05 -7.37
N TYR A 147 -12.66 10.36 -7.32
CA TYR A 147 -13.63 11.39 -7.71
C TYR A 147 -14.02 11.30 -9.19
N TRP A 148 -13.08 10.97 -10.07
CA TRP A 148 -13.37 10.66 -11.47
C TRP A 148 -14.34 9.49 -11.63
N LYS A 149 -14.09 8.37 -10.94
CA LYS A 149 -14.97 7.18 -10.98
C LYS A 149 -16.35 7.45 -10.39
N MET A 150 -16.48 8.43 -9.49
CA MET A 150 -17.76 8.93 -8.96
C MET A 150 -18.48 9.88 -9.93
N GLY A 151 -17.88 10.26 -11.06
CA GLY A 151 -18.40 11.27 -11.99
C GLY A 151 -18.19 12.72 -11.54
N LYS A 152 -17.44 12.95 -10.45
CA LYS A 152 -17.09 14.29 -9.93
C LYS A 152 -15.80 14.78 -10.59
N ILE A 153 -15.87 15.00 -11.90
CA ILE A 153 -14.70 15.22 -12.77
C ILE A 153 -13.89 16.45 -12.34
N GLU A 154 -14.55 17.57 -12.04
CA GLU A 154 -13.88 18.83 -11.66
C GLU A 154 -13.05 18.66 -10.39
N LYS A 155 -13.65 18.02 -9.37
CA LYS A 155 -12.95 17.71 -8.12
C LYS A 155 -11.81 16.73 -8.35
N GLY A 156 -12.02 15.74 -9.21
CA GLY A 156 -10.97 14.80 -9.60
C GLY A 156 -9.78 15.48 -10.28
N ASN A 157 -10.05 16.44 -11.16
CA ASN A 157 -9.02 17.23 -11.84
C ASN A 157 -8.23 18.11 -10.86
N GLU A 158 -8.88 18.73 -9.88
CA GLU A 158 -8.20 19.48 -8.81
C GLU A 158 -7.15 18.63 -8.08
N TYR A 159 -7.53 17.40 -7.71
CA TYR A 159 -6.61 16.45 -7.08
C TYR A 159 -5.46 16.03 -8.00
N PHE A 160 -5.73 15.83 -9.30
CA PHE A 160 -4.67 15.55 -10.28
C PHE A 160 -3.71 16.72 -10.46
N GLU A 161 -4.20 17.96 -10.52
CA GLU A 161 -3.35 19.15 -10.58
C GLU A 161 -2.46 19.28 -9.34
N ASN A 162 -3.01 19.02 -8.16
CA ASN A 162 -2.24 18.97 -6.92
C ASN A 162 -1.16 17.88 -6.97
N ALA A 163 -1.51 16.68 -7.44
CA ALA A 163 -0.56 15.58 -7.63
C ALA A 163 0.56 15.92 -8.62
N ILE A 164 0.25 16.58 -9.75
CA ILE A 164 1.23 17.05 -10.73
C ILE A 164 2.24 17.99 -10.07
N LYS A 165 1.76 19.05 -9.40
CA LYS A 165 2.63 20.02 -8.70
C LYS A 165 3.56 19.33 -7.70
N LEU A 166 3.07 18.31 -7.01
CA LEU A 166 3.86 17.54 -6.04
C LEU A 166 4.89 16.64 -6.72
N PHE A 167 4.50 15.92 -7.77
CA PHE A 167 5.42 15.07 -8.53
C PHE A 167 6.56 15.86 -9.15
N GLU A 168 6.30 17.07 -9.64
CA GLU A 168 7.35 17.96 -10.16
C GLU A 168 8.32 18.41 -9.07
N LYS A 169 7.80 18.80 -7.90
CA LYS A 169 8.64 19.09 -6.72
C LYS A 169 9.47 17.88 -6.29
N GLU A 170 8.95 16.67 -6.44
CA GLU A 170 9.68 15.43 -6.15
C GLU A 170 10.63 15.00 -7.28
N GLY A 171 10.70 15.71 -8.40
CA GLY A 171 11.51 15.34 -9.57
C GLY A 171 10.95 14.19 -10.40
N LYS A 172 9.71 13.73 -10.11
CA LYS A 172 9.01 12.65 -10.81
C LYS A 172 8.31 13.15 -12.07
N LYS A 173 9.12 13.61 -13.03
CA LYS A 173 8.64 14.22 -14.29
C LYS A 173 7.73 13.29 -15.10
N TYR A 174 7.98 11.98 -15.09
CA TYR A 174 7.16 11.00 -15.81
C TYR A 174 5.72 10.94 -15.26
N SER A 175 5.56 10.77 -13.94
CA SER A 175 4.23 10.73 -13.30
C SER A 175 3.46 12.05 -13.48
N ALA A 176 4.16 13.19 -13.44
CA ALA A 176 3.54 14.49 -13.72
C ALA A 176 3.07 14.59 -15.19
N LYS A 177 3.86 14.07 -16.14
CA LYS A 177 3.52 14.05 -17.57
C LYS A 177 2.31 13.16 -17.84
N GLU A 178 2.31 11.95 -17.28
CA GLU A 178 1.20 10.99 -17.39
C GLU A 178 -0.13 11.60 -16.94
N LEU A 179 -0.14 12.28 -15.78
CA LEU A 179 -1.36 12.96 -15.30
C LEU A 179 -1.80 14.13 -16.17
N ARG A 180 -0.85 14.88 -16.76
CA ARG A 180 -1.20 15.95 -17.72
C ARG A 180 -1.85 15.39 -18.98
N GLU A 181 -1.35 14.25 -19.46
CA GLU A 181 -1.93 13.56 -20.60
C GLU A 181 -3.36 13.13 -20.28
N THR A 182 -3.60 12.51 -19.11
CA THR A 182 -4.96 12.19 -18.64
C THR A 182 -5.88 13.41 -18.57
N LEU A 183 -5.42 14.54 -18.02
CA LEU A 183 -6.23 15.76 -17.96
C LEU A 183 -6.58 16.31 -19.35
N LYS A 184 -5.66 16.16 -20.32
CA LYS A 184 -5.86 16.61 -21.70
C LYS A 184 -6.81 15.69 -22.48
N THR A 185 -6.68 14.39 -22.31
CA THR A 185 -7.49 13.39 -23.05
C THR A 185 -8.83 13.12 -22.38
N GLY A 186 -8.95 13.41 -21.08
CA GLY A 186 -10.07 12.97 -20.27
C GLY A 186 -10.11 11.45 -20.07
N ASP A 187 -8.99 10.75 -20.32
CA ASP A 187 -8.90 9.31 -20.18
C ASP A 187 -8.00 8.92 -19.00
N ILE A 188 -8.64 8.35 -17.97
CA ILE A 188 -7.98 7.84 -16.76
C ILE A 188 -7.52 6.37 -16.88
N SER A 189 -7.76 5.71 -18.02
CA SER A 189 -7.47 4.28 -18.20
C SER A 189 -6.01 3.93 -17.92
N GLY A 190 -5.08 4.79 -18.34
CA GLY A 190 -3.64 4.63 -18.12
C GLY A 190 -3.21 4.65 -16.64
N LEU A 191 -4.03 5.26 -15.77
CA LEU A 191 -3.70 5.45 -14.36
C LEU A 191 -4.12 4.28 -13.45
N LEU A 192 -4.81 3.27 -13.99
CA LEU A 192 -5.41 2.14 -13.24
C LEU A 192 -4.51 0.89 -13.13
N THR A 193 -3.18 1.04 -13.22
CA THR A 193 -2.19 -0.06 -13.28
C THR A 193 -1.51 -0.39 -11.94
#